data_AF-A0A1T5LCY2-F1
#
_entry.id   AF-A0A1T5LCY2-F1
#
_cell.length_a   1.000
_cell.length_b   1.000
_cell.length_c   1.000
_cell.angle_alpha   90.00
_cell.angle_beta   90.00
_cell.angle_gamma   90.00
#
_symmetry.space_group_name_H-M   'P 1'
#
loop_
_entity.id
_entity.type
_entity.pdbx_description
1 polymer ?
#
loop_
_entity_poly.entity_id
_entity_poly.type
_entity_poly.pdbx_seq_one_letter_code
_entity_poly.pdbx_strand_id
1 'polypeptide(L)'
;MGTISPLKDIDEKRELVLPRRNSTYKHIFAYLIHTRKIDGDVVQEFVKNKQLYEDEKRNCVFVGYNNENEPKFANLRGTGRKQFRKDLWGSDKTYPFHREGTNDTLLIFESPIDLMSYMTLAKIYKIKDLNHHMISMGGTSYLPIEYYISQHPVIKKMILCLDNDQEGHFFSQQIQERFGERFQILKHLPTAKDFNEDLIVIHNRLNDYEKTEGMQL
;
A
#
# COMPACT_ATOMS: atom_id res chain seq x y z
N MET A 1 16.90 -12.88 -47.48
CA MET A 1 17.74 -12.82 -46.27
C MET A 1 17.05 -11.89 -45.30
N GLY A 2 16.30 -12.46 -44.35
CA GLY A 2 15.55 -11.68 -43.35
C GLY A 2 16.50 -11.23 -42.24
N THR A 3 16.54 -9.93 -41.97
CA THR A 3 17.27 -9.35 -40.85
C THR A 3 16.50 -9.64 -39.56
N ILE A 4 17.12 -10.42 -38.68
CA ILE A 4 16.64 -10.69 -37.33
C ILE A 4 16.85 -9.43 -36.49
N SER A 5 15.76 -8.80 -36.05
CA SER A 5 15.79 -7.73 -35.05
C SER A 5 16.31 -8.30 -33.72
N PRO A 6 17.23 -7.64 -33.01
CA PRO A 6 17.72 -8.13 -31.73
C PRO A 6 16.60 -8.14 -30.68
N LEU A 7 16.63 -9.19 -29.86
CA LEU A 7 15.70 -9.52 -28.79
C LEU A 7 15.48 -8.34 -27.82
N LYS A 8 14.21 -8.15 -27.43
CA LYS A 8 13.77 -7.21 -26.38
C LYS A 8 14.41 -7.56 -25.03
N ASP A 9 15.03 -6.54 -24.43
CA ASP A 9 15.30 -6.32 -23.00
C ASP A 9 15.44 -7.57 -22.12
N ILE A 10 16.67 -8.04 -22.01
CA ILE A 10 17.11 -8.80 -20.84
C ILE A 10 17.20 -7.78 -19.71
N ASP A 11 16.21 -7.77 -18.82
CA ASP A 11 16.20 -6.92 -17.62
C ASP A 11 17.38 -7.33 -16.73
N GLU A 12 18.53 -6.68 -16.90
CA GLU A 12 19.67 -6.83 -15.99
C GLU A 12 19.18 -6.41 -14.61
N LYS A 13 18.93 -7.40 -13.74
CA LYS A 13 18.49 -7.21 -12.38
C LYS A 13 19.58 -6.45 -11.60
N ARG A 14 19.48 -5.12 -11.60
CA ARG A 14 20.44 -4.21 -10.95
C ARG A 14 20.06 -4.03 -9.48
N GLU A 15 21.08 -3.90 -8.64
CA GLU A 15 20.94 -3.78 -7.18
C GLU A 15 20.11 -2.52 -6.81
N LEU A 16 19.12 -2.71 -5.94
CA LEU A 16 18.32 -1.61 -5.39
C LEU A 16 19.18 -0.79 -4.41
N VAL A 17 19.34 0.50 -4.70
CA VAL A 17 20.00 1.43 -3.79
C VAL A 17 18.96 2.34 -3.15
N LEU A 18 18.75 2.17 -1.85
CA LEU A 18 17.85 3.00 -1.06
C LEU A 18 18.41 4.43 -0.89
N PRO A 19 17.57 5.49 -0.98
CA PRO A 19 17.97 6.85 -0.70
C PRO A 19 18.42 7.03 0.74
N ARG A 20 19.34 7.97 0.94
CA ARG A 20 19.77 8.37 2.27
C ARG A 20 18.57 8.83 3.11
N ARG A 21 18.53 8.34 4.35
CA ARG A 21 17.53 8.73 5.34
C ARG A 21 17.79 10.16 5.75
N ASN A 22 16.73 10.94 5.87
CA ASN A 22 16.78 12.23 6.54
C ASN A 22 17.01 12.04 8.04
N SER A 23 17.55 13.06 8.71
CA SER A 23 17.75 13.05 10.16
C SER A 23 16.45 13.26 10.95
N THR A 24 15.36 13.59 10.27
CA THR A 24 14.03 13.83 10.84
C THR A 24 12.95 13.11 10.03
N TYR A 25 11.80 12.90 10.66
CA TYR A 25 10.61 12.31 10.03
C TYR A 25 9.44 13.31 9.98
N LYS A 26 9.67 14.58 10.37
CA LYS A 26 8.59 15.56 10.57
C LYS A 26 7.72 15.80 9.35
N HIS A 27 8.27 15.70 8.14
CA HIS A 27 7.51 16.00 6.92
C HIS A 27 6.62 14.83 6.55
N ILE A 28 7.13 13.59 6.66
CA ILE A 28 6.30 12.41 6.40
C ILE A 28 5.20 12.25 7.46
N PHE A 29 5.48 12.54 8.74
CA PHE A 29 4.46 12.49 9.78
C PHE A 29 3.38 13.56 9.54
N ALA A 30 3.80 14.80 9.25
CA ALA A 30 2.84 15.86 8.93
C ALA A 30 2.00 15.51 7.69
N TYR A 31 2.61 14.96 6.65
CA TYR A 31 1.92 14.55 5.43
C TYR A 31 0.95 13.39 5.69
N LEU A 32 1.41 12.28 6.25
CA LEU A 32 0.58 11.09 6.43
C LEU A 32 -0.53 11.31 7.46
N ILE A 33 -0.24 12.01 8.56
CA ILE A 33 -1.22 12.22 9.64
C ILE A 33 -2.13 13.42 9.32
N HIS A 34 -1.57 14.58 9.01
CA HIS A 34 -2.40 15.79 8.88
C HIS A 34 -3.00 15.97 7.49
N THR A 35 -2.29 15.56 6.43
CA THR A 35 -2.81 15.63 5.05
C THR A 35 -3.59 14.38 4.68
N ARG A 36 -3.02 13.19 4.89
CA ARG A 36 -3.64 11.90 4.51
C ARG A 36 -4.53 11.30 5.60
N LYS A 37 -4.61 11.93 6.78
CA LYS A 37 -5.50 11.55 7.90
C LYS A 37 -5.27 10.14 8.46
N ILE A 38 -4.11 9.56 8.18
CA ILE A 38 -3.71 8.25 8.70
C ILE A 38 -3.41 8.39 10.19
N ASP A 39 -3.88 7.43 10.97
CA ASP A 39 -3.64 7.37 12.40
C ASP A 39 -2.12 7.30 12.71
N GLY A 40 -1.70 8.06 13.72
CA GLY A 40 -0.29 8.20 14.06
C GLY A 40 0.37 6.90 14.52
N ASP A 41 -0.36 5.98 15.14
CA ASP A 41 0.18 4.68 15.54
C ASP A 41 0.41 3.78 14.33
N VAL A 42 -0.49 3.84 13.34
CA VAL A 42 -0.32 3.12 12.06
C VAL A 42 0.95 3.61 11.35
N VAL A 43 1.16 4.93 11.27
CA VAL A 43 2.40 5.49 10.69
C VAL A 43 3.63 5.03 11.49
N GLN A 44 3.57 5.07 12.81
CA GLN A 44 4.68 4.66 13.67
C GLN A 44 5.04 3.18 13.54
N GLU A 45 4.05 2.30 13.36
CA GLU A 45 4.26 0.86 13.15
C GLU A 45 5.21 0.62 11.97
N PHE A 46 4.91 1.19 10.80
CA PHE A 46 5.75 1.00 9.61
C PHE A 46 7.12 1.69 9.70
N VAL A 47 7.22 2.80 10.45
CA VAL A 47 8.52 3.45 10.72
C VAL A 47 9.40 2.55 11.60
N LYS A 48 8.84 1.98 12.67
CA LYS A 48 9.55 1.07 13.59
C LYS A 48 10.02 -0.19 12.86
N ASN A 49 9.19 -0.72 11.96
CA ASN A 49 9.51 -1.88 11.12
C ASN A 49 10.48 -1.55 9.98
N LYS A 50 10.97 -0.31 9.87
CA LYS A 50 11.86 0.19 8.81
C LYS A 50 11.25 0.17 7.40
N GLN A 51 9.96 -0.15 7.27
CA GLN A 51 9.21 -0.17 6.00
C GLN A 51 8.81 1.21 5.50
N LEU A 52 8.86 2.22 6.37
CA LEU A 52 8.59 3.61 6.02
C LEU A 52 9.70 4.51 6.59
N TYR A 53 10.26 5.39 5.77
CA TYR A 53 11.14 6.45 6.25
C TYR A 53 11.10 7.71 5.38
N GLU A 54 11.72 8.78 5.88
CA GLU A 54 11.87 10.05 5.15
C GLU A 54 13.24 10.10 4.45
N ASP A 55 13.30 10.35 3.14
CA ASP A 55 14.56 10.62 2.44
C ASP A 55 15.02 12.08 2.57
N GLU A 56 16.26 12.40 2.18
CA GLU A 56 16.80 13.78 2.22
C GLU A 56 15.97 14.78 1.38
N LYS A 57 15.18 14.30 0.42
CA LYS A 57 14.25 15.11 -0.39
C LYS A 57 12.85 15.22 0.22
N ARG A 58 12.68 14.73 1.46
CA ARG A 58 11.44 14.75 2.25
C ARG A 58 10.32 13.91 1.65
N ASN A 59 10.64 12.88 0.88
CA ASN A 59 9.67 11.91 0.39
C ASN A 59 9.42 10.84 1.45
N CYS A 60 8.22 10.27 1.45
CA CYS A 60 8.01 8.96 2.04
C CYS A 60 8.72 7.91 1.16
N VAL A 61 9.54 7.06 1.76
CA VAL A 61 10.09 5.87 1.13
C VAL A 61 9.41 4.66 1.73
N PHE A 62 8.55 4.00 0.95
CA PHE A 62 7.90 2.74 1.32
C PHE A 62 8.73 1.57 0.80
N VAL A 63 9.11 0.65 1.67
CA VAL A 63 10.07 -0.42 1.37
C VAL A 63 9.41 -1.79 1.48
N GLY A 64 9.64 -2.63 0.48
CA GLY A 64 9.34 -4.06 0.50
C GLY A 64 10.60 -4.87 0.75
N TYR A 65 10.52 -5.84 1.67
CA TYR A 65 11.63 -6.68 2.10
C TYR A 65 11.42 -8.13 1.67
N ASN A 66 12.52 -8.86 1.44
CA ASN A 66 12.48 -10.31 1.37
C ASN A 66 12.48 -10.94 2.78
N ASN A 67 12.43 -12.27 2.85
CA ASN A 67 12.43 -13.02 4.11
C ASN A 67 13.73 -12.88 4.92
N GLU A 68 14.82 -12.41 4.30
CA GLU A 68 16.10 -12.13 4.95
C GLU A 68 16.20 -10.68 5.46
N ASN A 69 15.10 -9.92 5.41
CA ASN A 69 15.03 -8.49 5.75
C ASN A 69 15.92 -7.58 4.89
N GLU A 70 16.21 -8.00 3.66
CA GLU A 70 16.90 -7.19 2.67
C GLU A 70 15.89 -6.37 1.86
N PRO A 71 16.13 -5.07 1.64
CA PRO A 71 15.24 -4.24 0.83
C PRO A 71 15.32 -4.68 -0.63
N LYS A 72 14.18 -5.06 -1.21
CA LYS A 72 14.09 -5.47 -2.63
C LYS A 72 13.19 -4.56 -3.44
N PHE A 73 12.27 -3.84 -2.81
CA PHE A 73 11.40 -2.88 -3.48
C PHE A 73 11.40 -1.56 -2.72
N ALA A 74 11.33 -0.43 -3.43
CA ALA A 74 11.02 0.85 -2.81
C ALA A 74 10.23 1.80 -3.71
N ASN A 75 9.17 2.40 -3.15
CA ASN A 75 8.39 3.44 -3.79
C ASN A 75 8.54 4.78 -3.04
N LEU A 76 8.78 5.84 -3.79
CA LEU A 76 8.80 7.21 -3.30
C LEU A 76 7.44 7.88 -3.47
N ARG A 77 6.99 8.57 -2.41
CA ARG A 77 5.86 9.49 -2.46
C ARG A 77 6.28 10.87 -1.93
N GLY A 78 6.10 11.90 -2.75
CA GLY A 78 6.36 13.27 -2.33
C GLY A 78 5.38 13.76 -1.27
N THR A 79 5.88 14.56 -0.33
CA THR A 79 5.09 15.18 0.76
C THR A 79 4.68 16.63 0.45
N GLY A 80 5.13 17.18 -0.68
CA GLY A 80 4.84 18.54 -1.12
C GLY A 80 3.51 18.69 -1.85
N ARG A 81 3.21 19.92 -2.30
CA ARG A 81 1.96 20.26 -3.04
C ARG A 81 1.88 19.60 -4.41
N LYS A 82 3.01 19.37 -5.06
CA LYS A 82 3.06 18.67 -6.35
C LYS A 82 3.08 17.18 -6.10
N GLN A 83 2.18 16.46 -6.76
CA GLN A 83 2.17 14.99 -6.68
C GLN A 83 3.47 14.45 -7.29
N PHE A 84 4.16 13.62 -6.53
CA PHE A 84 5.33 12.89 -6.97
C PHE A 84 5.20 11.44 -6.48
N ARG A 85 5.27 10.50 -7.41
CA ARG A 85 5.33 9.05 -7.15
C ARG A 85 6.38 8.44 -8.07
N LYS A 86 7.25 7.58 -7.53
CA LYS A 86 8.25 6.89 -8.34
C LYS A 86 8.69 5.59 -7.68
N ASP A 87 8.65 4.49 -8.42
CA ASP A 87 9.39 3.27 -8.04
C ASP A 87 10.89 3.51 -8.25
N LEU A 88 11.70 3.13 -7.27
CA LEU A 88 13.15 3.29 -7.37
C LEU A 88 13.74 2.33 -8.38
N TRP A 89 14.80 2.80 -9.05
CA TRP A 89 15.57 1.96 -9.97
C TRP A 89 16.14 0.74 -9.23
N GLY A 90 16.03 -0.45 -9.85
CA GLY A 90 16.40 -1.73 -9.22
C GLY A 90 15.32 -2.33 -8.31
N SER A 91 14.14 -1.70 -8.18
CA SER A 91 13.04 -2.26 -7.39
C SER A 91 12.46 -3.53 -8.03
N ASP A 92 12.40 -4.61 -7.27
CA ASP A 92 11.75 -5.87 -7.62
C ASP A 92 10.33 -5.90 -7.04
N LYS A 93 9.33 -5.73 -7.90
CA LYS A 93 7.90 -5.68 -7.52
C LYS A 93 7.38 -6.96 -6.87
N THR A 94 8.13 -8.05 -6.92
CA THR A 94 7.81 -9.33 -6.26
C THR A 94 7.71 -9.18 -4.74
N TYR A 95 8.42 -8.22 -4.15
CA TYR A 95 8.49 -8.04 -2.69
C TYR A 95 7.62 -6.85 -2.25
N PRO A 96 6.36 -7.08 -1.83
CA PRO A 96 5.45 -5.99 -1.52
C PRO A 96 5.82 -5.27 -0.22
N PHE A 97 5.42 -4.00 -0.16
CA PHE A 97 5.12 -3.38 1.13
C PHE A 97 3.93 -4.10 1.75
N HIS A 98 4.06 -4.57 2.99
CA HIS A 98 3.04 -5.43 3.58
C HIS A 98 2.94 -5.26 5.09
N ARG A 99 1.84 -5.75 5.64
CA ARG A 99 1.65 -5.94 7.07
C ARG A 99 1.22 -7.39 7.27
N GLU A 100 2.06 -8.16 7.96
CA GLU A 100 1.79 -9.57 8.19
C GLU A 100 0.60 -9.75 9.14
N GLY A 101 -0.27 -10.70 8.80
CA GLY A 101 -1.42 -11.10 9.60
C GLY A 101 -1.18 -12.43 10.28
N THR A 102 -2.24 -12.96 10.89
CA THR A 102 -2.21 -14.25 11.59
C THR A 102 -3.36 -15.18 11.17
N ASN A 103 -4.22 -14.75 10.24
CA ASN A 103 -5.35 -15.54 9.77
C ASN A 103 -5.26 -15.84 8.27
N ASP A 104 -6.25 -16.57 7.74
CA ASP A 104 -6.25 -17.09 6.36
C ASP A 104 -6.67 -16.07 5.29
N THR A 105 -6.74 -14.79 5.63
CA THR A 105 -7.27 -13.74 4.75
C THR A 105 -6.20 -12.72 4.39
N LEU A 106 -6.09 -12.44 3.09
CA LEU A 106 -5.21 -11.44 2.49
C LEU A 106 -6.01 -10.27 1.92
N LEU A 107 -5.73 -9.05 2.37
CA LEU A 107 -6.23 -7.81 1.75
C LEU A 107 -5.18 -7.27 0.78
N ILE A 108 -5.63 -6.86 -0.40
CA ILE A 108 -4.76 -6.47 -1.51
C ILE A 108 -5.08 -5.03 -1.91
N PHE A 109 -4.09 -4.14 -1.83
CA PHE A 109 -4.22 -2.71 -2.11
C PHE A 109 -3.29 -2.26 -3.25
N GLU A 110 -3.63 -1.19 -3.95
CA GLU A 110 -2.78 -0.61 -5.00
C GLU A 110 -1.58 0.16 -4.45
N SER A 111 -1.75 0.82 -3.30
CA SER A 111 -0.71 1.67 -2.70
C SER A 111 -0.53 1.45 -1.20
N PRO A 112 0.68 1.74 -0.66
CA PRO A 112 0.92 1.68 0.79
C PRO A 112 0.01 2.63 1.57
N ILE A 113 -0.35 3.77 0.97
CA ILE A 113 -1.21 4.77 1.61
C ILE A 113 -2.63 4.23 1.76
N ASP A 114 -3.17 3.49 0.78
CA ASP A 114 -4.51 2.89 0.88
C ASP A 114 -4.56 1.80 1.94
N LEU A 115 -3.52 0.96 2.01
CA LEU A 115 -3.36 -0.04 3.07
C LEU A 115 -3.38 0.63 4.46
N MET A 116 -2.55 1.66 4.67
CA MET A 116 -2.50 2.39 5.94
C MET A 116 -3.80 3.14 6.25
N SER A 117 -4.49 3.63 5.21
CA SER A 117 -5.79 4.29 5.34
C SER A 117 -6.86 3.29 5.78
N TYR A 118 -6.85 2.09 5.22
CA TYR A 118 -7.74 1.00 5.61
C TYR A 118 -7.55 0.58 7.06
N MET A 119 -6.30 0.45 7.51
CA MET A 119 -6.00 0.20 8.92
C MET A 119 -6.57 1.29 9.83
N THR A 120 -6.47 2.56 9.42
CA THR A 120 -7.03 3.70 10.15
C THR A 120 -8.56 3.66 10.18
N LEU A 121 -9.21 3.39 9.04
CA LEU A 121 -10.66 3.23 8.94
C LEU A 121 -11.16 2.12 9.86
N ALA A 122 -10.46 0.98 9.88
CA ALA A 122 -10.81 -0.13 10.78
C ALA A 122 -10.73 0.29 12.27
N LYS A 123 -9.74 1.12 12.67
CA LYS A 123 -9.69 1.72 14.01
C LYS A 123 -10.89 2.63 14.26
N ILE A 124 -11.24 3.52 13.33
CA ILE A 124 -12.38 4.46 13.45
C ILE A 124 -13.69 3.68 13.64
N TYR A 125 -13.91 2.64 12.83
CA TYR A 125 -15.10 1.79 12.91
C TYR A 125 -15.05 0.76 14.05
N LYS A 126 -14.00 0.78 14.89
CA LYS A 126 -13.81 -0.13 16.03
C LYS A 126 -13.90 -1.60 15.62
N ILE A 127 -13.40 -1.93 14.43
CA ILE A 127 -13.32 -3.30 13.93
C ILE A 127 -12.33 -4.04 14.81
N LYS A 128 -12.84 -5.00 15.58
CA LYS A 128 -12.02 -5.89 16.40
C LYS A 128 -11.35 -6.93 15.50
N ASP A 129 -10.17 -7.39 15.91
CA ASP A 129 -9.50 -8.54 15.31
C ASP A 129 -9.13 -8.40 13.83
N LEU A 130 -8.69 -7.21 13.40
CA LEU A 130 -8.09 -6.97 12.09
C LEU A 130 -6.69 -7.63 12.01
N ASN A 131 -6.68 -8.95 12.03
CA ASN A 131 -5.50 -9.81 12.01
C ASN A 131 -5.22 -10.36 10.61
N HIS A 132 -5.73 -9.70 9.57
CA HIS A 132 -5.50 -10.08 8.19
C HIS A 132 -4.09 -9.74 7.73
N HIS A 133 -3.60 -10.53 6.78
CA HIS A 133 -2.44 -10.14 5.99
C HIS A 133 -2.85 -9.01 5.06
N MET A 134 -1.95 -8.06 4.83
CA MET A 134 -2.20 -6.94 3.92
C MET A 134 -0.99 -6.69 3.06
N ILE A 135 -1.18 -6.52 1.75
CA ILE A 135 -0.10 -6.14 0.82
C ILE A 135 -0.49 -4.92 0.01
N SER A 136 0.50 -4.10 -0.33
CA SER A 136 0.42 -3.15 -1.42
C SER A 136 1.23 -3.66 -2.61
N MET A 137 0.59 -3.67 -3.78
CA MET A 137 1.19 -4.14 -5.02
C MET A 137 2.09 -3.09 -5.71
N GLY A 138 1.99 -1.81 -5.30
CA GLY A 138 2.70 -0.73 -5.98
C GLY A 138 2.17 -0.46 -7.40
N GLY A 139 0.88 -0.65 -7.64
CA GLY A 139 0.20 -0.61 -8.95
C GLY A 139 -0.49 -1.94 -9.29
N THR A 140 -0.71 -2.21 -10.57
CA THR A 140 -1.39 -3.42 -11.08
C THR A 140 -0.39 -4.52 -11.44
N SER A 141 -0.03 -5.40 -10.48
CA SER A 141 0.89 -6.52 -10.70
C SER A 141 0.52 -7.76 -9.88
N TYR A 142 0.57 -8.95 -10.51
CA TYR A 142 0.34 -10.22 -9.81
C TYR A 142 1.54 -10.71 -9.00
N LEU A 143 2.76 -10.28 -9.35
CA LEU A 143 4.00 -10.78 -8.74
C LEU A 143 4.01 -10.69 -7.20
N PRO A 144 3.65 -9.55 -6.58
CA PRO A 144 3.60 -9.49 -5.13
C PRO A 144 2.52 -10.39 -4.51
N ILE A 145 1.39 -10.62 -5.20
CA ILE A 145 0.35 -11.54 -4.73
C ILE A 145 0.90 -12.97 -4.74
N GLU A 146 1.45 -13.42 -5.87
CA GLU A 146 1.98 -14.78 -6.06
C GLU A 146 3.10 -15.10 -5.09
N TYR A 147 4.03 -14.15 -4.91
CA TYR A 147 5.08 -14.28 -3.92
C TYR A 147 4.48 -14.41 -2.51
N TYR A 148 3.61 -13.48 -2.12
CA TYR A 148 3.11 -13.44 -0.74
C TYR A 148 2.33 -14.71 -0.37
N ILE A 149 1.46 -15.23 -1.25
CA ILE A 149 0.73 -16.48 -0.99
C ILE A 149 1.63 -17.72 -1.00
N SER A 150 2.73 -17.71 -1.75
CA SER A 150 3.71 -18.80 -1.71
C SER A 150 4.41 -18.90 -0.35
N GLN A 151 4.60 -17.76 0.32
CA GLN A 151 5.23 -17.68 1.65
C GLN A 151 4.21 -17.93 2.77
N HIS A 152 2.93 -17.70 2.51
CA HIS A 152 1.84 -17.82 3.49
C HIS A 152 0.77 -18.81 3.00
N PRO A 153 1.04 -20.13 3.01
CA PRO A 153 0.12 -21.15 2.52
C PRO A 153 -1.17 -21.27 3.37
N VAL A 154 -1.23 -20.58 4.52
CA VAL A 154 -2.44 -20.47 5.34
C VAL A 154 -3.55 -19.67 4.65
N ILE A 155 -3.21 -18.80 3.69
CA ILE A 155 -4.16 -17.94 3.00
C ILE A 155 -5.12 -18.78 2.17
N LYS A 156 -6.42 -18.56 2.39
CA LYS A 156 -7.54 -19.19 1.66
C LYS A 156 -8.47 -18.16 1.02
N LYS A 157 -8.43 -16.93 1.52
CA LYS A 157 -9.32 -15.84 1.11
C LYS A 157 -8.53 -14.61 0.71
N MET A 158 -8.95 -13.98 -0.38
CA MET A 158 -8.46 -12.67 -0.81
C MET A 158 -9.60 -11.66 -0.78
N ILE A 159 -9.33 -10.47 -0.27
CA ILE A 159 -10.23 -9.32 -0.34
C ILE A 159 -9.52 -8.24 -1.15
N LEU A 160 -10.09 -7.94 -2.32
CA LEU A 160 -9.54 -6.94 -3.24
C LEU A 160 -10.02 -5.56 -2.81
N CYS A 161 -9.07 -4.73 -2.41
CA CYS A 161 -9.26 -3.37 -1.93
C CYS A 161 -8.60 -2.38 -2.91
N LEU A 162 -8.98 -2.48 -4.20
CA LEU A 162 -8.40 -1.70 -5.29
C LEU A 162 -9.17 -0.38 -5.52
N ASP A 163 -8.60 0.51 -6.34
CA ASP A 163 -9.20 1.81 -6.63
C ASP A 163 -10.56 1.60 -7.31
N ASN A 164 -11.52 2.47 -7.00
CA ASN A 164 -12.84 2.47 -7.61
C ASN A 164 -12.84 3.23 -8.95
N ASP A 165 -11.98 2.79 -9.85
CA ASP A 165 -11.88 3.28 -11.22
C ASP A 165 -11.77 2.14 -12.24
N GLN A 166 -11.75 2.49 -13.53
CA GLN A 166 -11.76 1.49 -14.60
C GLN A 166 -10.57 0.53 -14.53
N GLU A 167 -9.39 1.01 -14.12
CA GLU A 167 -8.19 0.17 -14.02
C GLU A 167 -8.30 -0.80 -12.84
N GLY A 168 -8.72 -0.32 -11.67
CA GLY A 168 -8.94 -1.15 -10.48
C GLY A 168 -10.02 -2.22 -10.69
N HIS A 169 -11.12 -1.87 -11.38
CA HIS A 169 -12.19 -2.82 -11.72
C HIS A 169 -11.71 -3.91 -12.68
N PHE A 170 -11.00 -3.52 -13.74
CA PHE A 170 -10.44 -4.44 -14.72
C PHE A 170 -9.43 -5.38 -14.07
N PHE A 171 -8.51 -4.85 -13.27
CA PHE A 171 -7.50 -5.67 -12.61
C PHE A 171 -8.12 -6.62 -11.57
N SER A 172 -9.18 -6.20 -10.88
CA SER A 172 -9.94 -7.08 -9.99
C SER A 172 -10.56 -8.28 -10.73
N GLN A 173 -11.04 -8.08 -11.96
CA GLN A 173 -11.54 -9.19 -12.78
C GLN A 173 -10.41 -10.15 -13.14
N GLN A 174 -9.25 -9.62 -13.52
CA GLN A 174 -8.11 -10.45 -13.87
C GLN A 174 -7.57 -11.27 -12.69
N ILE A 175 -7.57 -10.70 -11.48
CA ILE A 175 -7.25 -11.45 -10.25
C ILE A 175 -8.27 -12.57 -10.03
N GLN A 176 -9.57 -12.29 -10.22
CA GLN A 176 -10.62 -13.30 -10.11
C GLN A 176 -10.42 -14.45 -11.10
N GLU A 177 -10.10 -14.15 -12.35
CA GLU A 177 -9.83 -15.15 -13.39
C GLU A 177 -8.57 -15.98 -13.08
N ARG A 178 -7.50 -15.34 -12.59
CA ARG A 178 -6.22 -16.01 -12.31
C ARG A 178 -6.23 -16.86 -11.04
N PHE A 179 -6.90 -16.42 -9.99
CA PHE A 179 -6.80 -17.01 -8.65
C PHE A 179 -8.12 -17.59 -8.11
N GLY A 180 -9.25 -17.34 -8.78
CA GLY A 180 -10.59 -17.67 -8.27
C GLY A 180 -10.91 -19.15 -8.14
N GLU A 181 -10.21 -20.03 -8.87
CA GLU A 181 -10.37 -21.48 -8.69
C GLU A 181 -9.74 -21.99 -7.38
N ARG A 182 -8.74 -21.26 -6.85
CA ARG A 182 -7.93 -21.67 -5.71
C ARG A 182 -8.28 -20.94 -4.41
N PHE A 183 -8.79 -19.72 -4.52
CA PHE A 183 -9.04 -18.84 -3.39
C PHE A 183 -10.47 -18.30 -3.42
N GLN A 184 -11.06 -18.11 -2.25
CA GLN A 184 -12.29 -17.31 -2.15
C GLN A 184 -11.90 -15.84 -2.35
N ILE A 185 -12.43 -15.20 -3.38
CA ILE A 185 -12.12 -13.80 -3.70
C ILE A 185 -13.37 -12.95 -3.49
N LEU A 186 -13.23 -11.90 -2.68
CA LEU A 186 -14.24 -10.87 -2.48
C LEU A 186 -13.69 -9.51 -2.89
N LYS A 187 -14.56 -8.55 -3.20
CA LYS A 187 -14.18 -7.15 -3.40
C LYS A 187 -14.72 -6.32 -2.24
N HIS A 188 -13.90 -5.39 -1.76
CA HIS A 188 -14.31 -4.34 -0.85
C HIS A 188 -13.82 -3.01 -1.43
N LEU A 189 -14.74 -2.27 -2.04
CA LEU A 189 -14.41 -1.06 -2.78
C LEU A 189 -14.54 0.18 -1.88
N PRO A 190 -13.69 1.20 -2.08
CA PRO A 190 -13.92 2.51 -1.50
C PRO A 190 -15.19 3.15 -2.09
N THR A 191 -15.81 4.05 -1.33
CA THR A 191 -16.97 4.83 -1.80
C THR A 191 -16.52 5.95 -2.73
N ALA A 192 -15.45 6.65 -2.37
CA ALA A 192 -14.73 7.60 -3.20
C ALA A 192 -13.81 6.86 -4.20
N LYS A 193 -12.77 7.54 -4.70
CA LYS A 193 -11.83 6.92 -5.64
C LYS A 193 -10.97 5.85 -4.97
N ASP A 194 -10.38 6.16 -3.83
CA ASP A 194 -9.46 5.27 -3.10
C ASP A 194 -9.78 5.28 -1.59
N PHE A 195 -9.19 4.35 -0.81
CA PHE A 195 -9.45 4.27 0.63
C PHE A 195 -8.91 5.48 1.40
N ASN A 196 -7.91 6.20 0.86
CA ASN A 196 -7.45 7.42 1.49
C ASN A 196 -8.43 8.58 1.31
N GLU A 197 -9.06 8.71 0.16
CA GLU A 197 -10.12 9.68 -0.07
C GLU A 197 -11.31 9.43 0.85
N ASP A 198 -11.73 8.17 1.02
CA ASP A 198 -12.76 7.79 2.01
C ASP A 198 -12.38 8.23 3.42
N LEU A 199 -11.13 7.95 3.83
CA LEU A 199 -10.63 8.34 5.15
C LEU A 199 -10.64 9.86 5.34
N ILE A 200 -10.23 10.64 4.33
CA ILE A 200 -10.28 12.11 4.39
C ILE A 200 -11.72 12.60 4.54
N VAL A 201 -12.66 12.03 3.76
CA VAL A 201 -14.08 12.39 3.83
C VAL A 201 -14.66 12.09 5.20
N ILE A 202 -14.41 10.90 5.75
CA ILE A 202 -14.88 10.49 7.08
C ILE A 202 -14.30 11.40 8.16
N HIS A 203 -13.00 11.67 8.11
CA HIS A 203 -12.35 12.52 9.10
C HIS A 203 -12.89 13.95 9.07
N ASN A 204 -13.18 14.51 7.90
CA ASN A 204 -13.79 15.83 7.78
C ASN A 204 -15.22 15.84 8.37
N ARG A 205 -16.03 14.82 8.06
CA ARG A 205 -17.39 14.68 8.64
C ARG A 205 -17.37 14.59 10.16
N LEU A 206 -16.44 13.82 10.74
CA LEU A 206 -16.29 13.71 12.20
C LEU A 206 -15.94 15.04 12.84
N ASN A 207 -14.98 15.78 12.26
CA ASN A 207 -14.59 17.10 12.75
C ASN A 207 -15.74 18.12 12.66
N ASP A 208 -16.55 18.06 11.61
CA ASP A 208 -17.69 18.96 11.45
C ASP A 208 -18.78 18.64 12.50
N TYR A 209 -19.03 17.35 12.76
CA TYR A 209 -19.96 16.89 13.79
C TYR A 209 -19.56 17.40 15.19
N GLU A 210 -18.29 17.23 15.56
CA GLU A 210 -17.74 17.71 16.85
C GLU A 210 -17.86 19.24 17.01
N LYS A 211 -17.65 20.00 15.93
CA LYS A 211 -17.83 21.46 15.97
C LYS A 211 -19.28 21.86 16.15
N THR A 212 -20.21 21.15 15.51
CA THR A 212 -21.64 21.46 15.60
C THR A 212 -22.24 21.07 16.96
N GLU A 213 -21.83 19.96 17.56
CA GLU A 213 -22.25 19.59 18.93
C GLU A 213 -21.53 20.40 20.00
N GLY A 214 -20.25 20.75 19.81
CA GLY A 214 -19.51 21.63 20.71
C GLY A 214 -20.00 23.08 20.75
N MET A 215 -20.86 23.49 19.81
CA MET A 215 -21.59 24.76 19.82
C MET A 215 -22.93 24.69 20.57
N GLN A 216 -23.36 23.51 21.04
CA GLN A 216 -24.62 23.31 21.76
C GLN A 216 -24.45 23.22 23.29
N LEU A 217 -23.28 23.56 23.82
CA LEU A 217 -22.99 23.72 25.26
C LEU A 217 -22.60 25.18 25.57
#